data_AF-A0A350XGF3-F1
#
_entry.id   AF-A0A350XGF3-F1
#
_cell.length_a   1.000
_cell.length_b   1.000
_cell.length_c   1.000
_cell.angle_alpha   90.00
_cell.angle_beta   90.00
_cell.angle_gamma   90.00
#
_symmetry.space_group_name_H-M   'P 1'
#
loop_
_entity.id
_entity.type
_entity.pdbx_description
1 polymer ?
#
loop_
_entity_poly.entity_id
_entity_poly.type
_entity_poly.pdbx_seq_one_letter_code
_entity_poly.pdbx_strand_id
1 'polypeptide(L)'
;MHIVAGIKLPKSADASDLYIQCNEAASINYQEDDKQVLLRQGDTLSTNSYFNSFYEFFYTKYTTLNNIYYLLQLEGDFEVTVRREFNENTKKEIVCQAKFENCQFS
;
A
#
# COMPACT_ATOMS: atom_id res chain seq x y z
N MET A 1 6.00 12.48 -14.96
CA MET A 1 5.78 11.51 -13.86
C MET A 1 6.41 10.20 -14.26
N HIS A 2 7.29 9.63 -13.44
CA HIS A 2 7.87 8.30 -13.69
C HIS A 2 7.39 7.34 -12.61
N ILE A 3 6.85 6.20 -13.03
CA ILE A 3 6.36 5.16 -12.11
C ILE A 3 7.58 4.37 -11.62
N VAL A 4 7.89 4.46 -10.33
CA VAL A 4 8.99 3.71 -9.70
C VAL A 4 8.53 2.28 -9.36
N ALA A 5 7.32 2.15 -8.83
CA ALA A 5 6.65 0.89 -8.54
C ALA A 5 5.14 1.10 -8.53
N GLY A 6 4.38 0.05 -8.85
CA GLY A 6 2.93 0.01 -8.70
C GLY A 6 2.53 -1.00 -7.62
N ILE A 7 1.43 -0.76 -6.92
CA ILE A 7 0.86 -1.71 -5.97
C ILE A 7 0.35 -2.92 -6.76
N LYS A 8 0.83 -4.11 -6.39
CA LYS A 8 0.48 -5.38 -7.00
C LYS A 8 -0.54 -6.11 -6.14
N LEU A 9 -1.58 -6.63 -6.77
CA LEU A 9 -2.58 -7.47 -6.12
C LEU A 9 -2.32 -8.96 -6.37
N PRO A 10 -2.55 -9.82 -5.38
CA PRO A 10 -2.33 -11.25 -5.52
C PRO A 10 -3.22 -11.85 -6.63
N LYS A 11 -2.76 -12.92 -7.27
CA LYS A 11 -3.52 -13.65 -8.30
C LYS A 11 -4.35 -14.80 -7.71
N SER A 12 -3.99 -15.28 -6.54
CA SER A 12 -4.70 -16.30 -5.77
C SER A 12 -4.45 -16.08 -4.28
N ALA A 13 -5.25 -16.73 -3.44
CA ALA A 13 -5.16 -16.62 -1.99
C ALA A 13 -3.85 -17.19 -1.42
N ASP A 14 -3.30 -18.25 -2.04
CA ASP A 14 -2.14 -19.00 -1.52
C ASP A 14 -0.88 -18.15 -1.27
N ALA A 15 -0.76 -17.02 -1.97
CA ALA A 15 0.37 -16.11 -1.85
C ALA A 15 -0.05 -14.69 -1.44
N SER A 16 -1.28 -14.49 -0.93
CA SER A 16 -1.82 -13.16 -0.64
C SER A 16 -0.91 -12.34 0.28
N ASP A 17 -0.36 -12.97 1.31
CA ASP A 17 0.48 -12.31 2.33
C ASP A 17 1.76 -11.67 1.77
N LEU A 18 2.25 -12.13 0.61
CA LEU A 18 3.40 -11.54 -0.06
C LEU A 18 3.08 -10.20 -0.75
N TYR A 19 1.79 -9.94 -0.99
CA TYR A 19 1.30 -8.75 -1.69
C TYR A 19 0.56 -7.82 -0.74
N ILE A 20 -0.39 -8.31 0.03
CA ILE A 20 -1.27 -7.49 0.85
C ILE A 20 -1.69 -8.25 2.09
N GLN A 21 -1.80 -7.52 3.20
CA GLN A 21 -2.38 -8.01 4.45
C GLN A 21 -3.71 -7.28 4.68
N CYS A 22 -4.77 -8.07 4.80
CA CYS A 22 -6.12 -7.62 5.12
C CYS A 22 -6.52 -8.16 6.49
N ASN A 23 -7.34 -7.43 7.24
CA ASN A 23 -8.11 -8.06 8.32
C ASN A 23 -9.17 -9.02 7.73
N GLU A 24 -9.73 -9.93 8.55
CA GLU A 24 -10.67 -10.97 8.10
C GLU A 24 -11.92 -10.45 7.37
N ALA A 25 -12.26 -9.17 7.55
CA ALA A 25 -13.43 -8.54 6.97
C ALA A 25 -13.19 -7.92 5.58
N ALA A 26 -11.95 -7.67 5.19
CA ALA A 26 -11.59 -7.14 3.88
C ALA A 26 -11.49 -8.25 2.82
N SER A 27 -12.01 -7.99 1.62
CA SER A 27 -12.08 -8.97 0.53
C SER A 27 -11.39 -8.47 -0.74
N ILE A 28 -10.58 -9.33 -1.36
CA ILE A 28 -9.93 -9.07 -2.64
C ILE A 28 -10.67 -9.84 -3.72
N ASN A 29 -11.12 -9.15 -4.78
CA ASN A 29 -11.65 -9.83 -5.96
C ASN A 29 -10.50 -10.28 -6.86
N TYR A 30 -10.30 -11.59 -6.98
CA TYR A 30 -9.22 -12.18 -7.76
C TYR A 30 -9.57 -12.40 -9.24
N GLN A 31 -10.84 -12.23 -9.62
CA GLN A 31 -11.37 -12.67 -10.93
C GLN A 31 -11.47 -11.56 -11.98
N GLU A 32 -11.32 -10.30 -11.60
CA GLU A 32 -11.46 -9.16 -12.52
C GLU A 32 -10.09 -8.67 -13.02
N ASP A 33 -10.06 -8.25 -14.30
CA ASP A 33 -8.90 -7.60 -14.91
C ASP A 33 -8.62 -6.21 -14.29
N ASP A 34 -9.67 -5.57 -13.75
CA ASP A 34 -9.60 -4.32 -12.99
C ASP A 34 -9.68 -4.61 -11.49
N LYS A 35 -8.58 -5.13 -10.94
CA LYS A 35 -8.54 -5.60 -9.56
C LYS A 35 -8.71 -4.45 -8.58
N GLN A 36 -9.90 -4.35 -8.00
CA GLN A 36 -10.20 -3.44 -6.90
C GLN A 36 -10.14 -4.18 -5.55
N VAL A 37 -9.79 -3.46 -4.49
CA VAL A 37 -9.88 -3.97 -3.11
C VAL A 37 -11.10 -3.33 -2.47
N LEU A 38 -12.04 -4.16 -2.02
CA LEU A 38 -13.25 -3.71 -1.34
C LEU A 38 -13.03 -3.78 0.18
N LEU A 39 -13.16 -2.61 0.82
CA LEU A 39 -13.04 -2.44 2.26
C LEU A 39 -14.39 -2.03 2.85
N ARG A 40 -14.77 -2.62 3.97
CA ARG A 40 -15.91 -2.19 4.79
C ARG A 40 -15.44 -1.16 5.83
N GLN A 41 -16.39 -0.45 6.41
CA GLN A 41 -16.07 0.50 7.49
C GLN A 41 -15.37 -0.22 8.65
N GLY A 42 -14.21 0.30 9.05
CA GLY A 42 -13.36 -0.29 10.10
C GLY A 42 -12.33 -1.29 9.57
N ASP A 43 -12.34 -1.61 8.29
CA ASP A 43 -11.32 -2.48 7.71
C ASP A 43 -9.96 -1.80 7.61
N THR A 44 -8.91 -2.63 7.66
CA THR A 44 -7.54 -2.16 7.51
C THR A 44 -6.83 -2.97 6.44
N LEU A 45 -6.26 -2.25 5.48
CA LEU A 45 -5.41 -2.77 4.43
C LEU A 45 -3.97 -2.35 4.70
N SER A 46 -3.05 -3.31 4.70
CA SER A 46 -1.62 -3.05 4.77
C SER A 46 -0.93 -3.54 3.51
N THR A 47 -0.22 -2.63 2.85
CA THR A 47 0.71 -2.96 1.75
C THR A 47 2.14 -3.13 2.24
N ASN A 48 2.37 -3.25 3.56
CA ASN A 48 3.67 -3.63 4.10
C ASN A 48 3.91 -5.12 3.84
N SER A 49 4.42 -5.41 2.65
CA SER A 49 4.59 -6.77 2.14
C SER A 49 5.81 -6.82 1.21
N TYR A 50 6.22 -8.04 0.87
CA TYR A 50 7.40 -8.25 0.02
C TYR A 50 7.31 -7.51 -1.33
N PHE A 51 6.16 -7.55 -1.99
CA PHE A 51 6.01 -6.96 -3.32
C PHE A 51 5.62 -5.49 -3.33
N ASN A 52 5.04 -4.95 -2.24
CA ASN A 52 4.47 -3.60 -2.21
C ASN A 52 5.18 -2.64 -1.25
N SER A 53 6.09 -3.11 -0.40
CA SER A 53 6.95 -2.25 0.41
C SER A 53 8.00 -1.54 -0.46
N PHE A 54 8.26 -0.26 -0.15
CA PHE A 54 9.31 0.51 -0.80
C PHE A 54 10.63 0.36 -0.03
N TYR A 55 11.62 -0.31 -0.63
CA TYR A 55 12.92 -0.54 -0.01
C TYR A 55 13.85 0.67 -0.15
N GLU A 56 13.56 1.73 0.60
CA GLU A 56 14.25 3.03 0.56
C GLU A 56 15.77 2.92 0.51
N PHE A 57 16.37 2.04 1.32
CA PHE A 57 17.82 1.85 1.39
C PHE A 57 18.50 1.60 0.03
N PHE A 58 17.88 0.79 -0.84
CA PHE A 58 18.46 0.50 -2.15
C PHE A 58 18.35 1.71 -3.08
N TYR A 59 17.24 2.45 -3.02
CA TYR A 59 17.04 3.61 -3.87
C TYR A 59 17.97 4.76 -3.48
N THR A 60 18.13 5.05 -2.19
CA THR A 60 19.04 6.10 -1.72
C THR A 60 20.51 5.76 -1.98
N LYS A 61 20.88 4.47 -1.98
CA LYS A 61 22.25 4.02 -2.23
C LYS A 61 22.63 4.00 -3.71
N TYR A 62 21.71 3.62 -4.59
CA TYR A 62 22.03 3.30 -6.00
C TYR A 62 21.37 4.22 -7.03
N THR A 63 20.63 5.25 -6.60
CA THR A 63 19.96 6.19 -7.49
C THR A 63 20.09 7.63 -7.00
N THR A 64 19.72 8.61 -7.83
CA THR A 64 19.61 10.03 -7.45
C THR A 64 18.17 10.41 -7.07
N LEU A 65 17.33 9.42 -6.75
CA LEU A 65 15.93 9.63 -6.39
C LEU A 65 15.82 10.27 -5.01
N ASN A 66 15.49 11.56 -4.98
CA ASN A 66 15.41 12.33 -3.74
C ASN A 66 13.99 12.47 -3.18
N ASN A 67 12.97 12.22 -4.00
CA ASN A 67 11.57 12.36 -3.62
C ASN A 67 10.71 11.28 -4.31
N ILE A 68 9.71 10.80 -3.59
CA ILE A 68 8.63 9.97 -4.13
C ILE A 68 7.30 10.48 -3.55
N TYR A 69 6.21 10.11 -4.21
CA TYR A 69 4.87 10.29 -3.67
C TYR A 69 4.04 9.04 -4.02
N TYR A 70 3.03 8.78 -3.20
CA TYR A 70 2.05 7.74 -3.46
C TYR A 70 0.87 8.36 -4.21
N LEU A 71 0.44 7.69 -5.27
CA LEU A 71 -0.79 8.01 -5.98
C LEU A 71 -1.77 6.87 -5.72
N LEU A 72 -2.90 7.17 -5.08
CA LEU A 72 -3.95 6.22 -4.73
C LEU A 72 -5.25 6.65 -5.39
N GLN A 73 -5.96 5.70 -5.99
CA GLN A 73 -7.33 5.87 -6.46
C GLN A 73 -8.26 5.31 -5.39
N LEU A 74 -9.09 6.18 -4.81
CA LEU A 74 -9.92 5.87 -3.64
C LEU A 74 -11.37 6.28 -3.90
N GLU A 75 -12.32 5.49 -3.42
CA GLU A 75 -13.75 5.80 -3.38
C GLU A 75 -14.28 5.63 -1.95
N GLY A 76 -14.75 6.72 -1.33
CA GLY A 76 -15.19 6.76 0.06
C GLY A 76 -14.25 7.52 1.01
N ASP A 77 -14.30 7.17 2.30
CA ASP A 77 -13.56 7.81 3.38
C ASP A 77 -12.42 6.92 3.88
N PHE A 78 -11.21 7.48 3.95
CA PHE A 78 -10.01 6.73 4.32
C PHE A 78 -9.09 7.52 5.24
N GLU A 79 -8.40 6.78 6.10
CA GLU A 79 -7.20 7.27 6.77
C GLU A 79 -6.00 6.48 6.23
N VAL A 80 -5.06 7.19 5.60
CA VAL A 80 -3.87 6.61 5.00
C VAL A 80 -2.66 6.98 5.84
N THR A 81 -1.87 5.98 6.24
CA THR A 81 -0.63 6.19 6.98
C THR A 81 0.55 5.56 6.25
N VAL A 82 1.57 6.37 5.96
CA VAL A 82 2.87 5.91 5.45
C VAL A 82 3.82 5.74 6.62
N ARG A 83 4.42 4.56 6.72
CA ARG A 83 5.36 4.21 7.79
C ARG A 83 6.71 3.80 7.22
N ARG A 84 7.77 4.13 7.93
CA ARG A 84 9.14 3.66 7.68
C ARG A 84 9.52 2.67 8.78
N GLU A 85 10.09 1.53 8.39
CA GLU A 85 10.55 0.49 9.31
C GLU A 85 12.08 0.38 9.27
N PHE A 86 12.69 0.17 10.43
CA PHE A 86 14.14 0.03 10.57
C PHE A 86 14.52 -1.37 11.06
N ASN A 87 15.51 -1.99 10.40
CA ASN A 87 15.93 -3.38 10.65
C ASN A 87 16.36 -3.68 12.09
N GLU A 88 16.88 -2.69 12.83
CA GLU A 88 17.64 -2.98 14.05
C GLU A 88 16.84 -2.90 15.36
N ASN A 89 15.59 -2.41 15.38
CA ASN A 89 14.91 -2.14 16.67
C ASN A 89 13.38 -2.26 16.68
N THR A 90 12.74 -2.91 15.69
CA THR A 90 11.27 -2.87 15.50
C THR A 90 10.68 -1.45 15.58
N LYS A 91 11.51 -0.43 15.36
CA LYS A 91 11.11 0.97 15.39
C LYS A 91 10.36 1.26 14.10
N LYS A 92 9.16 1.80 14.26
CA LYS A 92 8.31 2.27 13.16
C LYS A 92 8.17 3.77 13.31
N GLU A 93 8.47 4.50 12.25
CA GLU A 93 8.26 5.95 12.16
C GLU A 93 7.04 6.21 11.28
N ILE A 94 6.14 7.09 11.71
CA ILE A 94 5.08 7.60 10.83
C ILE A 94 5.70 8.73 10.00
N VAL A 95 5.81 8.51 8.69
CA VAL A 95 6.33 9.50 7.74
C VAL A 95 5.23 10.49 7.35
N CYS A 96 4.02 9.98 7.16
CA CYS A 96 2.86 10.77 6.77
C CYS A 96 1.59 10.09 7.27
N GLN A 97 0.61 10.89 7.66
CA GLN A 97 -0.75 10.44 7.98
C GLN A 97 -1.71 11.47 7.40
N ALA A 98 -2.67 11.01 6.62
CA ALA A 98 -3.63 11.86 5.95
C ALA A 98 -5.02 11.23 6.00
N LYS A 99 -6.04 12.07 6.18
CA LYS A 99 -7.45 11.69 6.08
C LYS A 99 -7.98 12.18 4.75
N PHE A 100 -8.71 11.32 4.07
CA PHE A 100 -9.32 11.56 2.77
C PHE A 100 -10.82 11.30 2.93
N GLU A 101 -11.64 12.31 2.66
CA GLU A 101 -13.09 12.25 2.84
C GLU A 101 -13.79 12.45 1.50
N ASN A 102 -14.91 11.75 1.30
CA ASN A 102 -15.75 11.80 0.11
C ASN A 102 -14.97 11.61 -1.20
N CYS A 103 -13.97 10.71 -1.21
CA CYS A 103 -13.20 10.43 -2.42
C CYS A 103 -14.10 9.80 -3.49
N GLN A 104 -13.86 10.17 -4.74
CA GLN A 104 -14.55 9.65 -5.91
C GLN A 104 -13.49 9.13 -6.87
N PHE A 105 -13.71 7.97 -7.50
CA PHE A 105 -12.83 7.51 -8.57
C PHE A 105 -12.76 8.57 -9.67
N SER A 106 -11.55 9.09 -9.91
CA SER A 106 -11.23 10.03 -10.99
C SER A 106 -10.43 9.34 -12.09
#